data_AF-A0A086ZHE7-F1
#
_entry.id   AF-A0A086ZHE7-F1
#
_cell.length_a   1.000
_cell.length_b   1.000
_cell.length_c   1.000
_cell.angle_alpha   90.00
_cell.angle_beta   90.00
_cell.angle_gamma   90.00
#
_symmetry.space_group_name_H-M   'P 1'
#
loop_
_entity.id
_entity.type
_entity.pdbx_description
1 polymer ?
#
loop_
_entity_poly.entity_id
_entity_poly.type
_entity_poly.pdbx_seq_one_letter_code
_entity_poly.pdbx_strand_id
1 'polypeptide(L)'
;MFPLSFAEYRTTRPESKTADQTFQRYLTYGGMPYTTHLNDEQSIDDYLGGVFNTILVKGIVARRPKIDMPAFNEVAAFLADNAGNLTSITDIANRMKQAHTAVSRNTIREYISALCDNYLLFRADRYDIKGKSYLQTTGKYCLGDPGFRFCFLANRSATPVIASRTWSSLNCCAATRQSPSARQAIRRSISAQPMPTECTTTKSRKPFSTARH
;
A
#
# COMPACT_ATOMS: atom_id res chain seq x y z
N MET A 1 -6.03 -6.63 18.46
CA MET A 1 -6.65 -5.29 18.43
C MET A 1 -6.55 -4.77 17.00
N PHE A 2 -7.63 -4.26 16.42
CA PHE A 2 -7.61 -3.70 15.06
C PHE A 2 -7.21 -2.21 15.10
N PRO A 3 -6.69 -1.66 13.99
CA PRO A 3 -6.46 -0.22 13.87
C PRO A 3 -7.78 0.55 13.98
N LEU A 4 -7.69 1.79 14.47
CA LEU A 4 -8.82 2.71 14.56
C LEU A 4 -9.40 2.99 13.17
N SER A 5 -10.72 3.03 13.09
CA SER A 5 -11.41 3.61 11.96
C SER A 5 -11.13 5.12 11.89
N PHE A 6 -11.31 5.72 10.70
CA PHE A 6 -11.14 7.18 10.58
C PHE A 6 -12.07 7.98 11.51
N ALA A 7 -13.28 7.47 11.77
CA ALA A 7 -14.22 8.09 12.69
C ALA A 7 -13.66 8.14 14.12
N GLU A 8 -13.14 7.01 14.61
CA GLU A 8 -12.49 6.92 15.93
C GLU A 8 -11.21 7.75 15.96
N TYR A 9 -10.37 7.66 14.92
CA TYR A 9 -9.15 8.45 14.80
C TYR A 9 -9.42 9.95 14.96
N ARG A 10 -10.48 10.46 14.33
CA ARG A 10 -10.89 11.86 14.44
C ARG A 10 -11.31 12.23 15.88
N THR A 11 -11.95 11.32 16.62
CA THR A 11 -12.33 11.59 18.02
C THR A 11 -11.12 11.67 18.95
N THR A 12 -10.03 10.98 18.64
CA THR A 12 -8.80 11.03 19.45
C THR A 12 -7.99 12.31 19.27
N ARG A 13 -8.24 13.09 18.20
CA ARG A 13 -7.50 14.31 17.85
C ARG A 13 -8.44 15.48 17.52
N PRO A 14 -9.24 15.96 18.49
CA PRO A 14 -10.17 17.07 18.25
C PRO A 14 -9.46 18.40 17.92
N GLU A 15 -8.18 18.55 18.32
CA GLU A 15 -7.39 19.78 18.12
C GLU A 15 -6.69 19.86 16.76
N SER A 16 -6.76 18.82 15.91
CA SER A 16 -6.14 18.89 14.59
C SER A 16 -6.96 19.77 13.66
N LYS A 17 -6.28 20.70 12.96
CA LYS A 17 -6.32 20.95 11.50
C LYS A 17 -7.53 20.40 10.70
N THR A 18 -7.98 21.09 9.65
CA THR A 18 -9.20 20.77 8.87
C THR A 18 -9.39 19.27 8.59
N ALA A 19 -10.65 18.82 8.45
CA ALA A 19 -10.98 17.39 8.26
C ALA A 19 -10.13 16.70 7.17
N ASP A 20 -9.79 17.41 6.10
CA ASP A 20 -8.91 16.93 5.03
C ASP A 20 -7.48 16.66 5.51
N GLN A 21 -6.91 17.54 6.34
CA GLN A 21 -5.57 17.39 6.91
C GLN A 21 -5.51 16.19 7.88
N THR A 22 -6.54 16.00 8.71
CA THR A 22 -6.66 14.80 9.56
C THR A 22 -6.77 13.53 8.72
N PHE A 23 -7.54 13.57 7.62
CA PHE A 23 -7.69 12.44 6.72
C PHE A 23 -6.38 12.10 5.99
N GLN A 24 -5.66 13.10 5.50
CA GLN A 24 -4.34 12.91 4.89
C GLN A 24 -3.34 12.29 5.88
N ARG A 25 -3.35 12.73 7.15
CA ARG A 25 -2.53 12.14 8.21
C ARG A 25 -2.89 10.67 8.45
N TYR A 26 -4.19 10.36 8.55
CA TYR A 26 -4.68 8.99 8.70
C TYR A 26 -4.25 8.07 7.55
N LEU A 27 -4.38 8.53 6.30
CA LEU A 27 -3.94 7.77 5.13
C LEU A 27 -2.42 7.56 5.08
N THR A 28 -1.65 8.42 5.74
CA THR A 28 -0.19 8.34 5.78
C THR A 28 0.30 7.39 6.86
N TYR A 29 -0.11 7.66 8.10
CA TYR A 29 0.48 7.05 9.30
C TYR A 29 -0.42 5.96 9.90
N GLY A 30 -1.57 5.71 9.29
CA GLY A 30 -2.46 4.68 9.77
C GLY A 30 -3.37 5.10 10.92
N GLY A 31 -4.15 4.12 11.36
CA GLY A 31 -5.05 4.21 12.51
C GLY A 31 -4.52 3.50 13.74
N MET A 32 -3.25 3.12 13.81
CA MET A 32 -2.71 2.44 14.98
C MET A 32 -2.87 3.31 16.23
N PRO A 33 -3.49 2.82 17.33
CA PRO A 33 -3.91 3.68 18.43
C PRO A 33 -2.78 4.50 19.05
N TYR A 34 -1.56 3.98 19.14
CA TYR A 34 -0.45 4.78 19.69
C TYR A 34 0.01 5.92 18.76
N THR A 35 -0.23 5.84 17.44
CA THR A 35 0.15 6.92 16.51
C THR A 35 -0.66 8.19 16.74
N THR A 36 -1.83 8.10 17.40
CA THR A 36 -2.64 9.28 17.74
C THR A 36 -2.00 10.15 18.81
N HIS A 37 -1.09 9.59 19.61
CA HIS A 37 -0.36 10.31 20.65
C HIS A 37 0.98 10.89 20.16
N LEU A 38 1.38 10.55 18.94
CA LEU A 38 2.63 11.01 18.35
C LEU A 38 2.40 12.15 17.37
N ASN A 39 3.28 13.16 17.44
CA ASN A 39 3.24 14.34 16.58
C ASN A 39 4.38 14.34 15.56
N ASP A 40 5.57 13.98 16.05
CA ASP A 40 6.80 13.87 15.28
C ASP A 40 6.79 12.65 14.34
N GLU A 41 7.29 12.84 13.11
CA GLU A 41 7.26 11.82 12.06
C GLU A 41 8.24 10.69 12.35
N GLN A 42 9.44 10.99 12.87
CA GLN A 42 10.45 9.98 13.20
C GLN A 42 9.94 9.04 14.29
N SER A 43 9.33 9.61 15.33
CA SER A 43 8.72 8.85 16.43
C SER A 43 7.60 7.90 15.94
N ILE A 44 6.84 8.32 14.92
CA ILE A 44 5.80 7.47 14.31
C ILE A 44 6.43 6.34 13.51
N ASP A 45 7.44 6.65 12.71
CA ASP A 45 8.15 5.67 11.90
C ASP A 45 8.84 4.61 12.77
N ASP A 46 9.50 5.01 13.84
CA ASP A 46 10.12 4.10 14.81
C ASP A 46 9.10 3.19 15.48
N TYR A 47 7.95 3.74 15.89
CA TYR A 47 6.87 2.96 16.47
C TYR A 47 6.29 1.95 15.47
N LEU A 48 5.92 2.40 14.27
CA LEU A 48 5.35 1.54 13.23
C LEU A 48 6.35 0.47 12.80
N GLY A 49 7.63 0.83 12.66
CA GLY A 49 8.73 -0.09 12.38
C GLY A 49 8.91 -1.14 13.48
N GLY A 50 8.86 -0.74 14.75
CA GLY A 50 8.93 -1.66 15.89
C GLY A 50 7.77 -2.65 15.95
N VAL A 51 6.54 -2.16 15.73
CA VAL A 51 5.35 -3.03 15.64
C VAL A 51 5.46 -3.98 14.46
N PHE A 52 5.83 -3.47 13.28
CA PHE A 52 5.98 -4.27 12.07
C PHE A 52 7.04 -5.36 12.24
N ASN A 53 8.22 -5.02 12.77
CA ASN A 53 9.29 -5.97 13.03
C ASN A 53 8.86 -7.05 14.04
N THR A 54 8.11 -6.66 15.07
CA THR A 54 7.55 -7.61 16.04
C THR A 54 6.61 -8.61 15.36
N ILE A 55 5.74 -8.15 14.46
CA ILE A 55 4.83 -9.00 13.69
C ILE A 55 5.63 -9.93 12.76
N LEU A 56 6.65 -9.41 12.06
CA LEU A 56 7.49 -10.24 11.20
C LEU A 56 8.22 -11.34 11.98
N VAL A 57 8.91 -10.99 13.05
CA VAL A 57 9.73 -11.94 13.82
C VAL A 57 8.86 -12.95 14.56
N LYS A 58 7.88 -12.48 15.36
CA LYS A 58 7.06 -13.37 16.20
C LYS A 58 5.92 -14.05 15.42
N GLY A 59 5.39 -13.39 14.41
CA GLY A 59 4.24 -13.85 13.65
C GLY A 59 4.61 -14.71 12.45
N ILE A 60 5.70 -14.38 11.75
CA ILE A 60 6.08 -15.03 10.49
C ILE A 60 7.30 -15.91 10.70
N VAL A 61 8.45 -15.34 11.06
CA VAL A 61 9.73 -16.07 11.15
C VAL A 61 9.66 -17.19 12.18
N ALA A 62 9.15 -16.92 13.38
CA ALA A 62 9.05 -17.91 14.45
C ALA A 62 8.09 -19.07 14.13
N ARG A 63 7.07 -18.84 13.31
CA ARG A 63 6.07 -19.86 12.95
C ARG A 63 6.41 -20.61 11.66
N ARG A 64 7.24 -20.01 10.79
CA ARG A 64 7.57 -20.51 9.46
C ARG A 64 9.07 -20.29 9.16
N PRO A 65 9.97 -21.07 9.78
CA PRO A 65 11.42 -20.86 9.68
C PRO A 65 11.99 -21.10 8.27
N LYS A 66 11.22 -21.70 7.36
CA LYS A 66 11.62 -21.95 5.96
C LYS A 66 11.31 -20.79 5.01
N ILE A 67 10.75 -19.68 5.50
CA ILE A 67 10.45 -18.52 4.66
C ILE A 67 11.75 -17.81 4.29
N ASP A 68 11.96 -17.64 2.99
CA ASP A 68 13.02 -16.80 2.46
C ASP A 68 12.60 -15.33 2.59
N MET A 69 13.16 -14.64 3.59
CA MET A 69 12.79 -13.28 3.96
C MET A 69 13.01 -12.25 2.84
N PRO A 70 14.14 -12.24 2.10
CA PRO A 70 14.29 -11.43 0.89
C PRO A 70 13.12 -11.55 -0.09
N ALA A 71 12.82 -12.77 -0.55
CA ALA A 71 11.73 -13.02 -1.50
C ALA A 71 10.35 -12.68 -0.90
N PHE A 72 10.15 -12.95 0.39
CA PHE A 72 8.95 -12.58 1.11
C PHE A 72 8.71 -11.06 1.12
N ASN A 73 9.75 -10.29 1.45
CA ASN A 73 9.70 -8.83 1.49
C ASN A 73 9.43 -8.25 0.10
N GLU A 74 10.01 -8.81 -0.97
CA GLU A 74 9.72 -8.39 -2.34
C GLU A 74 8.25 -8.59 -2.72
N VAL A 75 7.69 -9.76 -2.40
CA VAL A 75 6.25 -10.07 -2.63
C VAL A 75 5.37 -9.13 -1.81
N ALA A 76 5.68 -8.92 -0.54
CA ALA A 76 4.91 -8.04 0.34
C ALA A 76 4.92 -6.59 -0.16
N ALA A 77 6.08 -6.09 -0.57
CA ALA A 77 6.22 -4.76 -1.17
C ALA A 77 5.45 -4.62 -2.48
N PHE A 78 5.45 -5.65 -3.34
CA PHE A 78 4.67 -5.65 -4.57
C PHE A 78 3.15 -5.58 -4.28
N LEU A 79 2.67 -6.33 -3.30
CA LEU A 79 1.26 -6.32 -2.88
C LEU A 79 0.87 -4.99 -2.23
N ALA A 80 1.75 -4.37 -1.45
CA ALA A 80 1.53 -3.06 -0.84
C ALA A 80 1.48 -1.93 -1.88
N ASP A 81 2.28 -2.02 -2.95
CA ASP A 81 2.25 -1.08 -4.07
C ASP A 81 0.99 -1.25 -4.91
N ASN A 82 0.58 -2.50 -5.16
CA ASN A 82 -0.63 -2.85 -5.92
C ASN A 82 -1.88 -2.98 -5.03
N ALA A 83 -1.89 -2.36 -3.86
CA ALA A 83 -2.99 -2.47 -2.92
C ALA A 83 -4.31 -1.96 -3.53
N GLY A 84 -5.37 -2.76 -3.42
CA GLY A 84 -6.69 -2.47 -3.98
C GLY A 84 -6.87 -2.82 -5.46
N ASN A 85 -5.79 -3.15 -6.17
CA ASN A 85 -5.86 -3.65 -7.54
C ASN A 85 -6.07 -5.18 -7.57
N LEU A 86 -6.54 -5.65 -8.73
CA LEU A 86 -6.71 -7.08 -8.99
C LEU A 86 -5.35 -7.69 -9.32
N THR A 87 -4.95 -8.67 -8.52
CA THR A 87 -3.63 -9.30 -8.65
C THR A 87 -3.80 -10.81 -8.67
N SER A 88 -3.24 -11.47 -9.69
CA SER A 88 -3.16 -12.93 -9.72
C SER A 88 -1.80 -13.42 -9.22
N ILE A 89 -1.75 -14.63 -8.68
CA ILE A 89 -0.49 -15.25 -8.24
C ILE A 89 0.48 -15.47 -9.40
N THR A 90 -0.04 -15.67 -10.60
CA THR A 90 0.77 -15.80 -11.81
C THR A 90 1.44 -14.47 -12.16
N ASP A 91 0.74 -13.34 -12.01
CA ASP A 91 1.32 -12.01 -12.24
C ASP A 91 2.45 -11.72 -11.26
N ILE A 92 2.24 -12.05 -9.97
CA ILE A 92 3.30 -11.93 -8.94
C ILE A 92 4.50 -12.79 -9.34
N ALA A 93 4.30 -14.06 -9.70
CA ALA A 93 5.39 -14.95 -10.09
C ALA A 93 6.17 -14.44 -11.31
N ASN A 94 5.48 -13.87 -12.29
CA ASN A 94 6.10 -13.28 -13.47
C ASN A 94 6.90 -12.03 -13.14
N ARG A 95 6.39 -11.18 -12.23
CA ARG A 95 7.11 -9.99 -11.74
C ARG A 95 8.36 -10.36 -10.95
N MET A 96 8.28 -11.37 -10.09
CA MET A 96 9.42 -11.88 -9.32
C MET A 96 10.51 -12.42 -10.26
N LYS A 97 10.13 -13.17 -11.32
CA LYS A 97 11.07 -13.61 -12.36
C LYS A 97 11.74 -12.45 -13.09
N GLN A 98 11.00 -11.38 -13.40
CA GLN A 98 11.57 -10.17 -14.01
C GLN A 98 12.56 -9.45 -13.08
N ALA A 99 12.36 -9.55 -11.76
CA ALA A 99 13.26 -9.02 -10.74
C ALA A 99 14.44 -9.96 -10.40
N HIS A 100 14.65 -11.03 -11.20
CA HIS A 100 15.69 -12.05 -11.00
C HIS A 100 15.52 -12.95 -9.76
N THR A 101 14.38 -12.89 -9.06
CA THR A 101 14.05 -13.75 -7.91
C THR A 101 12.98 -14.76 -8.33
N ALA A 102 13.38 -15.93 -8.81
CA ALA A 102 12.41 -16.94 -9.25
C ALA A 102 11.76 -17.66 -8.05
N VAL A 103 10.47 -17.39 -7.82
CA VAL A 103 9.69 -18.00 -6.72
C VAL A 103 8.56 -18.86 -7.26
N SER A 104 8.32 -20.02 -6.62
CA SER A 104 7.24 -20.92 -7.00
C SER A 104 5.86 -20.33 -6.64
N ARG A 105 4.81 -20.68 -7.40
CA ARG A 105 3.44 -20.25 -7.10
C ARG A 105 2.93 -20.73 -5.72
N ASN A 106 3.41 -21.88 -5.26
CA ASN A 106 3.04 -22.41 -3.93
C ASN A 106 3.67 -21.56 -2.84
N THR A 107 4.95 -21.23 -2.98
CA THR A 107 5.66 -20.35 -2.05
C THR A 107 5.04 -18.95 -1.99
N ILE A 108 4.62 -18.39 -3.13
CA ILE A 108 3.88 -17.12 -3.15
C ILE A 108 2.55 -17.22 -2.39
N ARG A 109 1.81 -18.33 -2.51
CA ARG A 109 0.59 -18.56 -1.70
C ARG A 109 0.90 -18.60 -0.21
N GLU A 110 1.98 -19.26 0.18
CA GLU A 110 2.41 -19.33 1.59
C GLU A 110 2.77 -17.95 2.14
N TYR A 111 3.43 -17.10 1.34
CA TYR A 111 3.76 -15.73 1.71
C TYR A 111 2.51 -14.86 1.88
N ILE A 112 1.59 -14.93 0.92
CA ILE A 112 0.29 -14.22 1.01
C ILE A 112 -0.48 -14.69 2.24
N SER A 113 -0.54 -16.00 2.48
CA SER A 113 -1.18 -16.55 3.68
C SER A 113 -0.51 -16.00 4.95
N ALA A 114 0.83 -15.94 5.01
CA ALA A 114 1.54 -15.41 6.18
C ALA A 114 1.17 -13.95 6.46
N LEU A 115 1.05 -13.14 5.41
CA LEU A 115 0.64 -11.74 5.51
C LEU A 115 -0.82 -11.62 5.98
N CYS A 116 -1.71 -12.48 5.50
CA CYS A 116 -3.11 -12.49 5.92
C CYS A 116 -3.31 -12.98 7.35
N ASP A 117 -2.63 -14.06 7.75
CA ASP A 117 -2.73 -14.65 9.09
C ASP A 117 -2.23 -13.68 10.18
N ASN A 118 -1.34 -12.76 9.82
CA ASN A 118 -0.80 -11.73 10.69
C ASN A 118 -1.49 -10.35 10.52
N TYR A 119 -2.64 -10.30 9.84
CA TYR A 119 -3.43 -9.07 9.64
C TYR A 119 -2.69 -7.92 8.93
N LEU A 120 -1.59 -8.22 8.24
CA LEU A 120 -0.85 -7.24 7.45
C LEU A 120 -1.55 -6.96 6.11
N LEU A 121 -2.19 -7.98 5.54
CA LEU A 121 -3.01 -7.88 4.33
C LEU A 121 -4.37 -8.52 4.54
N PHE A 122 -5.40 -7.94 3.92
CA PHE A 122 -6.71 -8.56 3.77
C PHE A 122 -6.95 -8.91 2.31
N ARG A 123 -7.39 -10.14 2.09
CA ARG A 123 -7.86 -10.60 0.78
C ARG A 123 -9.35 -10.29 0.64
N ALA A 124 -9.70 -9.59 -0.43
CA ALA A 124 -11.07 -9.37 -0.86
C ALA A 124 -11.33 -10.21 -2.12
N ASP A 125 -12.15 -11.23 -1.96
CA ASP A 125 -12.61 -12.08 -3.06
C ASP A 125 -13.71 -11.39 -3.86
N ARG A 126 -13.85 -11.78 -5.13
CA ARG A 126 -14.93 -11.26 -5.98
C ARG A 126 -16.24 -11.92 -5.54
N TYR A 127 -17.27 -11.11 -5.32
CA TYR A 127 -18.59 -11.57 -4.90
C TYR A 127 -19.44 -12.12 -6.07
N ASP A 128 -19.14 -11.72 -7.31
CA ASP A 128 -19.87 -12.14 -8.51
C ASP A 128 -19.06 -13.11 -9.36
N ILE A 129 -18.87 -14.34 -8.86
CA ILE A 129 -18.20 -15.41 -9.59
C ILE A 129 -19.19 -16.58 -9.75
N LYS A 130 -19.69 -16.79 -10.97
CA LYS A 130 -20.49 -17.97 -11.33
C LYS A 130 -19.59 -19.08 -11.91
N GLY A 131 -19.74 -20.32 -11.44
CA GLY A 131 -19.15 -21.53 -12.04
C GLY A 131 -17.64 -21.74 -11.81
N LYS A 132 -16.95 -22.37 -12.78
CA LYS A 132 -15.53 -22.79 -12.74
C LYS A 132 -14.52 -21.68 -12.42
N SER A 133 -14.95 -20.41 -12.44
CA SER A 133 -14.13 -19.24 -12.11
C SER A 133 -13.82 -19.11 -10.61
N TYR A 134 -14.45 -19.88 -9.71
CA TYR A 134 -14.06 -19.93 -8.29
C TYR A 134 -12.61 -20.41 -8.09
N LEU A 135 -12.10 -21.23 -9.03
CA LEU A 135 -10.72 -21.71 -9.02
C LEU A 135 -9.71 -20.66 -9.53
N GLN A 136 -10.18 -19.51 -10.03
CA GLN A 136 -9.28 -18.43 -10.43
C GLN A 136 -8.64 -17.81 -9.19
N THR A 137 -7.32 -17.90 -9.09
CA THR A 137 -6.52 -17.41 -7.96
C THR A 137 -6.28 -15.89 -8.01
N THR A 138 -7.27 -15.14 -8.49
CA THR A 138 -7.21 -13.69 -8.65
C THR A 138 -8.02 -13.04 -7.53
N GLY A 139 -7.38 -12.17 -6.77
CA GLY A 139 -8.00 -11.46 -5.64
C GLY A 139 -7.55 -10.01 -5.57
N LYS A 140 -8.27 -9.20 -4.81
CA LYS A 140 -7.79 -7.88 -4.39
C LYS A 140 -7.15 -8.02 -3.03
N TYR A 141 -5.98 -7.41 -2.85
CA TYR A 141 -5.31 -7.36 -1.55
C TYR A 141 -5.30 -5.91 -1.06
N CYS A 142 -5.88 -5.64 0.10
CA CYS A 142 -5.80 -4.33 0.77
C CYS A 142 -4.90 -4.46 2.00
N LEU A 143 -4.19 -3.39 2.35
CA LEU A 143 -3.40 -3.32 3.57
C LEU A 143 -4.30 -3.35 4.80
N GLY A 144 -3.82 -4.00 5.87
CA GLY A 144 -4.53 -4.02 7.14
C GLY A 144 -4.59 -2.66 7.83
N ASP A 145 -3.52 -1.89 7.68
CA ASP A 145 -3.40 -0.50 8.08
C ASP A 145 -2.56 0.26 7.05
N PRO A 146 -2.96 1.47 6.63
CA PRO A 146 -2.22 2.19 5.60
C PRO A 146 -0.84 2.69 6.07
N GLY A 147 -0.61 2.82 7.38
CA GLY A 147 0.67 3.20 7.96
C GLY A 147 1.77 2.17 7.71
N PHE A 148 1.43 0.89 7.56
CA PHE A 148 2.42 -0.14 7.22
C PHE A 148 2.90 -0.10 5.77
N ARG A 149 2.28 0.70 4.90
CA ARG A 149 2.72 0.79 3.50
C ARG A 149 4.18 1.23 3.41
N PHE A 150 4.59 2.17 4.25
CA PHE A 150 5.98 2.62 4.30
C PHE A 150 6.91 1.49 4.74
N CYS A 151 6.55 0.71 5.75
CA CYS A 151 7.35 -0.42 6.22
C CYS A 151 7.60 -1.48 5.12
N PHE A 152 6.62 -1.70 4.24
CA PHE A 152 6.78 -2.60 3.10
C PHE A 152 7.66 -2.03 1.98
N LEU A 153 7.57 -0.73 1.72
CA LEU A 153 8.28 -0.07 0.61
C LEU A 153 9.70 0.39 0.99
N ALA A 154 9.93 0.75 2.25
CA ALA A 154 11.22 1.21 2.76
C ALA A 154 12.33 0.15 2.59
N ASN A 155 11.96 -1.13 2.53
CA ASN A 155 12.92 -2.21 2.28
C ASN A 155 13.42 -2.27 0.81
N ARG A 156 12.92 -1.40 -0.08
CA ARG A 156 13.39 -1.28 -1.48
C ARG A 156 14.31 -0.09 -1.73
N SER A 157 14.36 0.88 -0.81
CA SER A 157 15.16 2.09 -0.97
C SER A 157 15.48 2.67 0.40
N ALA A 158 16.76 2.78 0.73
CA ALA A 158 17.27 3.45 1.94
C ALA A 158 17.06 4.98 1.92
N THR A 159 15.92 5.44 1.40
CA THR A 159 15.49 6.83 1.38
C THR A 159 14.08 6.93 1.95
N PRO A 160 13.81 7.89 2.85
CA PRO A 160 12.46 8.18 3.29
C PRO A 160 11.66 8.67 2.09
N VAL A 161 10.83 7.79 1.52
CA VAL A 161 9.89 8.11 0.43
C VAL A 161 8.72 8.92 1.00
N ILE A 162 9.01 10.13 1.47
CA ILE A 162 8.01 11.14 1.86
C ILE A 162 7.85 12.19 0.74
N ALA A 163 8.75 12.23 -0.26
CA ALA A 163 8.84 13.32 -1.23
C ALA A 163 8.07 13.14 -2.57
N SER A 164 7.45 12.01 -2.88
CA SER A 164 6.67 11.84 -4.13
C SER A 164 5.21 11.47 -3.86
N ARG A 165 4.52 12.34 -3.12
CA ARG A 165 3.07 12.24 -2.94
C ARG A 165 2.31 12.83 -4.13
N THR A 166 2.02 11.99 -5.11
CA THR A 166 0.78 12.09 -5.88
C THR A 166 0.17 10.69 -5.95
N TRP A 167 -0.76 10.43 -5.04
CA TRP A 167 -1.60 9.25 -5.06
C TRP A 167 -2.85 9.53 -5.88
N SER A 168 -2.95 8.88 -7.04
CA SER A 168 -4.17 8.82 -7.85
C SER A 168 -4.95 7.49 -7.69
N SER A 169 -4.38 6.48 -7.03
CA SER A 169 -4.94 5.12 -6.97
C SER A 169 -5.56 4.68 -5.63
N LEU A 170 -5.50 5.50 -4.57
CA LEU A 170 -5.96 5.10 -3.22
C LEU A 170 -7.48 5.19 -3.00
N ASN A 171 -8.23 5.66 -4.02
CA ASN A 171 -9.66 5.99 -3.89
C ASN A 171 -10.58 4.78 -3.65
N CYS A 172 -10.06 3.55 -3.52
CA CYS A 172 -10.90 2.35 -3.41
C CYS A 172 -10.87 1.64 -2.03
N CYS A 173 -9.73 1.49 -1.36
CA CYS A 173 -9.68 0.64 -0.13
C CYS A 173 -10.22 1.33 1.14
N ALA A 174 -10.21 2.67 1.26
CA ALA A 174 -10.75 3.35 2.45
C ALA A 174 -12.31 3.41 2.47
N ALA A 175 -12.96 3.24 1.32
CA ALA A 175 -14.40 3.41 1.14
C ALA A 175 -15.23 2.18 1.58
N THR A 176 -14.63 1.01 1.75
CA THR A 176 -15.35 -0.22 2.09
C THR A 176 -15.82 -0.31 3.55
N ARG A 177 -15.39 0.61 4.44
CA ARG A 177 -15.90 0.71 5.83
C ARG A 177 -16.76 1.94 6.11
N GLN A 178 -17.06 2.77 5.10
CA GLN A 178 -17.84 4.00 5.31
C GLN A 178 -19.33 3.81 4.99
N SER A 179 -20.18 4.47 5.79
CA SER A 179 -21.64 4.50 5.64
C SER A 179 -22.07 5.07 4.28
N PRO A 180 -23.30 4.78 3.80
CA PRO A 180 -23.75 5.18 2.45
C PRO A 180 -23.61 6.68 2.14
N SER A 181 -23.76 7.56 3.14
CA SER A 181 -23.64 9.02 2.95
C SER A 181 -22.21 9.47 2.66
N ALA A 182 -21.21 8.83 3.26
CA ALA A 182 -19.81 9.15 3.08
C ALA A 182 -19.29 8.72 1.69
N ARG A 183 -19.87 7.65 1.11
CA ARG A 183 -19.62 7.25 -0.30
C ARG A 183 -20.09 8.32 -1.29
N GLN A 184 -21.19 9.01 -0.98
CA GLN A 184 -21.76 10.04 -1.84
C GLN A 184 -20.96 11.36 -1.77
N ALA A 185 -20.38 11.67 -0.61
CA ALA A 185 -19.47 12.80 -0.43
C ALA A 185 -18.16 12.63 -1.23
N ILE A 186 -17.56 11.44 -1.20
CA ILE A 186 -16.35 11.11 -1.97
C ILE A 186 -16.62 11.14 -3.49
N ARG A 187 -17.80 10.71 -3.93
CA ARG A 187 -18.17 10.72 -5.36
C ARG A 187 -18.32 12.14 -5.91
N ARG A 188 -18.78 13.08 -5.08
CA ARG A 188 -18.93 14.51 -5.45
C ARG A 188 -17.60 15.26 -5.51
N SER A 189 -16.64 14.92 -4.66
CA SER A 189 -15.31 15.53 -4.69
C SER A 189 -14.43 15.02 -5.85
N ILE A 190 -14.65 13.78 -6.31
CA ILE A 190 -13.95 13.21 -7.49
C ILE A 190 -14.43 13.85 -8.80
N SER A 191 -15.73 14.19 -8.92
CA SER A 191 -16.27 14.84 -10.12
C SER A 191 -15.88 16.31 -10.30
N ALA A 192 -15.17 16.90 -9.32
CA ALA A 192 -14.89 18.33 -9.28
C ALA A 192 -13.43 18.71 -9.63
N GLN A 193 -12.58 17.76 -10.03
CA GLN A 193 -11.20 18.08 -10.42
C GLN A 193 -11.08 18.28 -11.93
N PRO A 194 -10.60 19.44 -12.41
CA PRO A 194 -10.31 19.62 -13.83
C PRO A 194 -9.10 18.79 -14.23
N MET A 195 -9.21 18.10 -15.37
CA MET A 195 -8.13 17.33 -15.99
C MET A 195 -6.94 18.24 -16.33
N PRO A 196 -5.68 17.84 -16.06
CA PRO A 196 -4.53 18.58 -16.55
C PRO A 196 -4.42 18.44 -18.07
N THR A 197 -4.44 19.58 -18.77
CA THR A 197 -4.23 19.68 -20.22
C THR A 197 -2.80 19.35 -20.61
N GLU A 198 -2.70 18.68 -21.76
CA GLU A 198 -1.52 18.16 -22.45
C GLU A 198 -0.26 19.05 -22.39
N CYS A 199 0.89 18.43 -22.10
CA CYS A 199 2.20 19.04 -22.25
C CYS A 199 2.75 18.68 -23.63
N THR A 200 2.64 19.60 -24.59
CA THR A 200 3.22 19.48 -25.93
C THR A 200 4.75 19.47 -25.87
N THR A 201 5.37 18.39 -26.34
CA THR A 201 6.81 18.28 -26.53
C THR A 201 7.28 19.07 -27.76
N THR A 202 7.94 20.21 -27.57
CA THR A 202 8.70 20.91 -28.63
C THR A 202 10.13 20.37 -28.69
N LYS A 203 10.42 19.62 -29.75
CA LYS A 203 11.77 19.24 -30.20
C LYS A 203 12.58 20.51 -30.54
N SER A 204 13.72 20.70 -29.88
CA SER A 204 14.80 21.59 -30.39
C SER A 204 16.09 20.78 -30.49
N ARG A 205 16.49 20.49 -31.73
CA ARG A 205 17.78 19.91 -32.10
C ARG A 205 18.85 21.01 -32.04
N LYS A 206 19.95 20.80 -31.31
CA LYS A 206 21.19 21.57 -31.50
C LYS A 206 22.11 20.79 -32.46
N PRO A 207 22.70 21.43 -33.49
CA PRO A 207 23.65 20.77 -34.37
C PRO A 207 25.07 20.80 -33.79
N PHE A 208 25.79 19.71 -34.05
CA PHE A 208 27.20 19.51 -33.77
C PHE A 208 28.01 20.12 -34.93
N SER A 209 28.91 21.08 -34.67
CA SER A 209 29.81 21.64 -35.69
C SER A 209 31.27 21.40 -35.32
N THR A 210 31.99 20.84 -36.28
CA THR A 210 33.43 20.57 -36.33
C THR A 210 34.30 21.81 -36.66
N ALA A 211 35.53 21.79 -36.12
CA ALA A 211 36.82 22.19 -36.71
C ALA A 211 37.39 23.63 -36.59
N ARG A 212 38.73 23.63 -36.32
CA ARG A 212 39.81 24.62 -36.55
C ARG A 212 39.88 25.87 -35.65
N HIS A 213 40.96 25.99 -34.87
CA HIS A 213 42.26 26.51 -35.31
C HIS A 213 43.39 25.98 -34.41
#